data_AF-K5WNL4-F1
#
_entry.id   AF-K5WNL4-F1
#
_cell.length_a   1.000
_cell.length_b   1.000
_cell.length_c   1.000
_cell.angle_alpha   90.00
_cell.angle_beta   90.00
_cell.angle_gamma   90.00
#
_symmetry.space_group_name_H-M   'P 1'
#
loop_
_entity.id
_entity.type
_entity.pdbx_description
1 polymer ?
#
loop_
_entity_poly.entity_id
_entity_poly.type
_entity_poly.pdbx_seq_one_letter_code
_entity_poly.pdbx_strand_id
1 'polypeptide(L)'
;PQIDVAKPKIFSGDGKELSGFITACKIYLSLKMAGRLQGDQITWILSYVQGGAAESWKENIMEMIENGEDEAPSVTEELFDSLQNNFGDADEESTAVGKLRLIEQGSKSAEEHVQEFKRIARDSGYEGRALIEEFKRSLSGRIRKALMESENPPTTIRSWYDRSMKLDRQWRHNTFVRPQPQRRDPNAMDVDSAIGPSRG
;
A
#
# COMPACT_ATOMS: atom_id res chain seq x y z
N PRO A 1 0.60 -20.60 24.62
CA PRO A 1 1.00 -19.19 24.86
C PRO A 1 -0.24 -18.28 24.80
N GLN A 2 -0.49 -17.50 25.85
CA GLN A 2 -1.57 -16.51 25.84
C GLN A 2 -1.14 -15.37 24.90
N ILE A 3 -1.83 -15.20 23.77
CA ILE A 3 -1.56 -14.10 22.84
C ILE A 3 -1.97 -12.81 23.56
N ASP A 4 -1.02 -11.93 23.87
CA ASP A 4 -1.33 -10.59 24.34
C ASP A 4 -1.68 -9.72 23.14
N VAL A 5 -2.85 -9.11 23.17
CA VAL A 5 -3.43 -8.38 22.04
C VAL A 5 -3.61 -6.95 22.49
N ALA A 6 -2.95 -6.03 21.78
CA ALA A 6 -3.06 -4.61 22.07
C ALA A 6 -4.52 -4.15 21.97
N LYS A 7 -4.95 -3.34 22.94
CA LYS A 7 -6.27 -2.68 22.90
C LYS A 7 -6.27 -1.58 21.83
N PRO A 8 -7.43 -1.25 21.24
CA PRO A 8 -7.56 -0.10 20.35
C PRO A 8 -7.14 1.19 21.04
N LYS A 9 -6.65 2.15 20.24
CA LYS A 9 -6.53 3.54 20.71
C LYS A 9 -7.91 4.18 20.80
N ILE A 10 -8.03 5.25 21.58
CA ILE A 10 -9.24 6.07 21.59
C ILE A 10 -9.48 6.64 20.19
N PHE A 11 -10.71 6.55 19.72
CA PHE A 11 -11.15 7.09 18.44
C PHE A 11 -11.92 8.39 18.67
N SER A 12 -11.40 9.48 18.10
CA SER A 12 -11.91 10.85 18.28
C SER A 12 -12.82 11.33 17.14
N GLY A 13 -13.02 10.49 16.12
CA GLY A 13 -13.81 10.82 14.93
C GLY A 13 -13.00 11.28 13.73
N ASP A 14 -11.66 11.23 13.77
CA ASP A 14 -10.84 11.46 12.58
C ASP A 14 -10.93 10.26 11.63
N GLY A 15 -11.53 10.45 10.45
CA GLY A 15 -11.67 9.40 9.44
C GLY A 15 -10.35 8.73 9.03
N LYS A 16 -9.19 9.42 9.14
CA LYS A 16 -7.88 8.83 8.88
C LYS A 16 -7.50 7.73 9.88
N GLU A 17 -8.04 7.79 11.09
CA GLU A 17 -7.78 6.83 12.16
C GLU A 17 -8.77 5.65 12.14
N LEU A 18 -9.90 5.82 11.45
CA LEU A 18 -11.04 4.91 11.53
C LEU A 18 -10.70 3.47 11.14
N SER A 19 -10.05 3.27 9.99
CA SER A 19 -9.69 1.93 9.51
C SER A 19 -8.77 1.20 10.51
N GLY A 20 -7.82 1.93 11.11
CA GLY A 20 -6.93 1.41 12.14
C GLY A 20 -7.68 1.03 13.43
N PHE A 21 -8.64 1.86 13.83
CA PHE A 21 -9.51 1.60 14.98
C PHE A 21 -10.37 0.34 14.77
N ILE A 22 -11.13 0.25 13.67
CA ILE A 22 -11.98 -0.90 13.35
C ILE A 22 -11.15 -2.19 13.30
N THR A 23 -9.97 -2.15 12.65
CA THR A 23 -9.08 -3.31 12.56
C THR A 23 -8.64 -3.79 13.96
N ALA A 24 -8.24 -2.87 14.85
CA ALA A 24 -7.85 -3.22 16.20
C ALA A 24 -9.02 -3.83 17.00
N CYS A 25 -10.23 -3.29 16.85
CA CYS A 25 -11.44 -3.85 17.45
C CYS A 25 -11.69 -5.27 16.96
N LYS A 26 -11.73 -5.52 15.65
CA LYS A 26 -11.98 -6.86 15.07
C LYS A 26 -10.97 -7.92 15.56
N ILE A 27 -9.70 -7.57 15.65
CA ILE A 27 -8.65 -8.45 16.21
C ILE A 27 -8.92 -8.74 17.69
N TYR A 28 -9.24 -7.71 18.49
CA TYR A 28 -9.50 -7.90 19.91
C TYR A 28 -10.74 -8.76 20.17
N LEU A 29 -11.84 -8.48 19.45
CA LEU A 29 -13.09 -9.22 19.57
C LEU A 29 -12.90 -10.70 19.23
N SER A 30 -12.25 -10.99 18.10
CA SER A 30 -12.01 -12.38 17.66
C SER A 30 -11.13 -13.19 18.63
N LEU A 31 -10.19 -12.55 19.32
CA LEU A 31 -9.25 -13.25 20.21
C LEU A 31 -9.68 -13.26 21.68
N LYS A 32 -10.43 -12.25 22.14
CA LYS A 32 -10.75 -12.03 23.57
C LYS A 32 -12.23 -12.03 23.88
N MET A 33 -13.10 -11.82 22.88
CA MET A 33 -14.54 -11.67 23.09
C MET A 33 -15.39 -12.59 22.19
N ALA A 34 -14.81 -13.57 21.50
CA ALA A 34 -15.52 -14.45 20.56
C ALA A 34 -16.73 -15.21 21.16
N GLY A 35 -16.78 -15.39 22.49
CA GLY A 35 -17.92 -16.00 23.19
C GLY A 35 -18.80 -15.01 23.98
N ARG A 36 -18.59 -13.71 23.82
CA ARG A 36 -19.38 -12.66 24.50
C ARG A 36 -20.60 -12.29 23.66
N LEU A 37 -21.66 -11.83 24.34
CA LEU A 37 -22.85 -11.30 23.69
C LEU A 37 -22.51 -10.08 22.84
N GLN A 38 -23.24 -9.88 21.74
CA GLN A 38 -23.00 -8.75 20.84
C GLN A 38 -23.16 -7.39 21.54
N GLY A 39 -24.14 -7.24 22.44
CA GLY A 39 -24.31 -6.04 23.25
C GLY A 39 -23.10 -5.70 24.14
N ASP A 40 -22.45 -6.72 24.74
CA ASP A 40 -21.22 -6.53 25.53
C ASP A 40 -20.07 -6.06 24.63
N GLN A 41 -19.97 -6.63 23.43
CA GLN A 41 -18.95 -6.27 22.46
C GLN A 41 -19.16 -4.83 21.94
N ILE A 42 -20.40 -4.46 21.63
CA ILE A 42 -20.79 -3.10 21.20
C ILE A 42 -20.45 -2.08 22.28
N THR A 43 -20.92 -2.32 23.52
CA THR A 43 -20.61 -1.45 24.67
C THR A 43 -19.10 -1.30 24.87
N TRP A 44 -18.35 -2.40 24.71
CA TRP A 44 -16.89 -2.36 24.80
C TRP A 44 -16.27 -1.51 23.68
N ILE A 45 -16.71 -1.63 22.42
CA ILE A 45 -16.21 -0.80 21.32
C ILE A 45 -16.50 0.68 21.60
N LEU A 46 -17.75 1.01 21.96
CA LEU A 46 -18.19 2.37 22.27
C LEU A 46 -17.39 3.01 23.42
N SER A 47 -16.89 2.20 24.36
CA SER A 47 -16.02 2.70 25.43
C SER A 47 -14.70 3.33 24.93
N TYR A 48 -14.26 3.01 23.70
CA TYR A 48 -13.08 3.63 23.07
C TYR A 48 -13.43 4.79 22.12
N VAL A 49 -14.70 5.09 21.93
CA VAL A 49 -15.18 6.18 21.08
C VAL A 49 -15.33 7.42 21.95
N GLN A 50 -14.33 8.30 21.98
CA GLN A 50 -14.28 9.43 22.90
C GLN A 50 -13.56 10.63 22.30
N GLY A 51 -14.00 11.83 22.68
CA GLY A 51 -13.47 13.09 22.19
C GLY A 51 -13.92 13.45 20.78
N GLY A 52 -13.68 14.71 20.41
CA GLY A 52 -13.97 15.23 19.08
C GLY A 52 -15.43 15.07 18.66
N ALA A 53 -15.64 14.78 17.37
CA ALA A 53 -16.97 14.54 16.81
C ALA A 53 -17.54 13.16 17.19
N ALA A 54 -16.70 12.24 17.66
CA ALA A 54 -17.11 10.89 18.01
C ALA A 54 -17.86 10.79 19.33
N GLU A 55 -17.66 11.72 20.26
CA GLU A 55 -18.37 11.77 21.55
C GLU A 55 -19.89 11.88 21.36
N SER A 56 -20.32 12.90 20.61
CA SER A 56 -21.75 13.14 20.35
C SER A 56 -22.39 12.02 19.55
N TRP A 57 -21.66 11.44 18.60
CA TRP A 57 -22.13 10.27 17.86
C TRP A 57 -22.32 9.05 18.75
N LYS A 58 -21.37 8.77 19.65
CA LYS A 58 -21.51 7.67 20.63
C LYS A 58 -22.73 7.88 21.51
N GLU A 59 -22.95 9.10 22.02
CA GLU A 59 -24.11 9.41 22.87
C GLU A 59 -25.43 9.09 22.15
N ASN A 60 -25.55 9.49 20.88
CA ASN A 60 -26.72 9.16 20.06
C ASN A 60 -26.89 7.64 19.86
N ILE A 61 -25.82 6.90 19.56
CA ILE A 61 -25.88 5.44 19.43
C ILE A 61 -26.31 4.77 20.74
N MET A 62 -25.79 5.23 21.88
CA MET A 62 -26.18 4.71 23.20
C MET A 62 -27.66 4.98 23.49
N GLU A 63 -28.17 6.17 23.16
CA GLU A 63 -29.58 6.52 23.31
C GLU A 63 -30.49 5.61 22.44
N MET A 64 -30.12 5.37 21.18
CA MET A 64 -30.87 4.46 20.30
C MET A 64 -30.92 3.02 20.86
N ILE A 65 -29.79 2.53 21.40
CA ILE A 65 -29.72 1.20 22.03
C ILE A 65 -30.60 1.15 23.28
N GLU A 66 -30.57 2.18 24.12
CA GLU A 66 -31.37 2.26 25.35
C GLU A 66 -32.88 2.32 25.07
N ASN A 67 -33.27 3.04 24.02
CA ASN A 67 -34.65 3.16 23.57
C ASN A 67 -35.15 1.93 22.80
N GLY A 68 -34.25 1.03 22.39
CA GLY A 68 -34.59 -0.14 21.58
C GLY A 68 -35.07 0.25 20.18
N GLU A 69 -34.46 1.28 19.59
CA GLU A 69 -34.77 1.74 18.23
C GLU A 69 -34.33 0.69 17.20
N ASP A 70 -35.12 0.52 16.12
CA ASP A 70 -34.85 -0.47 15.08
C ASP A 70 -33.55 -0.16 14.32
N GLU A 71 -33.17 1.12 14.25
CA GLU A 71 -31.94 1.62 13.66
C GLU A 71 -30.70 1.44 14.55
N ALA A 72 -30.87 1.05 15.82
CA ALA A 72 -29.76 0.82 16.72
C ALA A 72 -28.94 -0.41 16.28
N PRO A 73 -27.60 -0.36 16.33
CA PRO A 73 -26.79 -1.51 15.98
C PRO A 73 -27.02 -2.65 16.98
N SER A 74 -27.48 -3.79 16.47
CA SER A 74 -27.76 -5.01 17.23
C SER A 74 -26.57 -5.97 17.25
N VAL A 75 -25.71 -5.88 16.24
CA VAL A 75 -24.48 -6.66 16.08
C VAL A 75 -23.28 -5.76 15.79
N THR A 76 -22.09 -6.26 16.09
CA THR A 76 -20.84 -5.50 15.95
C THR A 76 -20.53 -5.05 14.52
N GLU A 77 -20.94 -5.81 13.51
CA GLU A 77 -20.77 -5.40 12.10
C GLU A 77 -21.66 -4.19 11.74
N GLU A 78 -22.90 -4.12 12.23
CA GLU A 78 -23.77 -2.94 12.03
C GLU A 78 -23.17 -1.67 12.67
N LEU A 79 -22.53 -1.82 13.83
CA LEU A 79 -21.80 -0.71 14.46
C LEU A 79 -20.60 -0.27 13.61
N PHE A 80 -19.84 -1.21 13.01
CA PHE A 80 -18.73 -0.87 12.14
C PHE A 80 -19.19 -0.19 10.85
N ASP A 81 -20.30 -0.62 10.27
CA ASP A 81 -20.92 0.04 9.13
C ASP A 81 -21.37 1.46 9.48
N SER A 82 -21.96 1.65 10.68
CA SER A 82 -22.36 2.96 11.18
C SER A 82 -21.16 3.89 11.38
N LEU A 83 -20.05 3.37 11.92
CA LEU A 83 -18.79 4.09 12.04
C LEU A 83 -18.23 4.50 10.66
N GLN A 84 -18.24 3.58 9.70
CA GLN A 84 -17.77 3.83 8.33
C GLN A 84 -18.65 4.85 7.62
N ASN A 85 -19.97 4.79 7.79
CA ASN A 85 -20.89 5.75 7.18
C ASN A 85 -20.74 7.16 7.78
N ASN A 86 -20.46 7.27 9.09
CA ASN A 86 -20.43 8.56 9.77
C ASN A 86 -19.04 9.23 9.76
N PHE A 87 -17.96 8.44 9.78
CA PHE A 87 -16.58 8.94 9.87
C PHE A 87 -15.68 8.45 8.74
N GLY A 88 -16.12 7.50 7.92
CA GLY A 88 -15.38 7.06 6.76
C GLY A 88 -15.34 8.13 5.68
N ASP A 89 -14.41 7.99 4.75
CA ASP A 89 -14.36 8.85 3.59
C ASP A 89 -15.51 8.47 2.64
N ALA A 90 -16.55 9.30 2.55
CA ALA A 90 -17.70 9.06 1.67
C ALA A 90 -17.30 8.93 0.19
N ASP A 91 -16.12 9.43 -0.17
CA ASP A 91 -15.52 9.33 -1.48
C ASP A 91 -14.30 8.39 -1.49
N GLU A 92 -14.12 7.46 -0.54
CA GLU A 92 -12.91 6.63 -0.44
C GLU A 92 -12.62 5.88 -1.75
N GLU A 93 -13.66 5.29 -2.35
CA GLU A 93 -13.58 4.59 -3.62
C GLU A 93 -13.30 5.57 -4.79
N SER A 94 -14.04 6.66 -4.89
CA SER A 94 -13.87 7.69 -5.92
C SER A 94 -12.48 8.32 -5.87
N THR A 95 -12.01 8.62 -4.67
CA THR A 95 -10.69 9.14 -4.35
C THR A 95 -9.61 8.11 -4.65
N ALA A 96 -9.81 6.83 -4.32
CA ALA A 96 -8.89 5.75 -4.64
C ALA A 96 -8.80 5.53 -6.16
N VAL A 97 -9.91 5.57 -6.89
CA VAL A 97 -9.94 5.55 -8.36
C VAL A 97 -9.20 6.75 -8.93
N GLY A 98 -9.42 7.95 -8.40
CA GLY A 98 -8.68 9.16 -8.79
C GLY A 98 -7.17 9.01 -8.56
N LYS A 99 -6.77 8.50 -7.38
CA LYS A 99 -5.37 8.21 -7.05
C LYS A 99 -4.76 7.14 -7.98
N LEU A 100 -5.49 6.07 -8.33
CA LEU A 100 -5.04 5.06 -9.29
C LEU A 100 -4.80 5.64 -10.69
N ARG A 101 -5.64 6.59 -11.12
CA ARG A 101 -5.48 7.26 -12.43
C ARG A 101 -4.33 8.26 -12.45
N LEU A 102 -3.85 8.71 -11.29
CA LEU A 102 -2.78 9.70 -11.18
C LEU A 102 -1.44 9.08 -10.76
N ILE A 103 -1.44 7.92 -10.13
CA ILE A 103 -0.18 7.31 -9.67
C ILE A 103 0.71 6.96 -10.86
N GLU A 104 1.98 7.30 -10.71
CA GLU A 104 3.07 6.95 -11.61
C GLU A 104 4.27 6.48 -10.80
N GLN A 105 5.03 5.53 -11.34
CA GLN A 105 6.26 5.05 -10.74
C GLN A 105 7.29 6.18 -10.60
N GLY A 106 7.39 7.06 -11.60
CA GLY A 106 8.34 8.17 -11.60
C GLY A 106 9.78 7.71 -11.31
N SER A 107 10.41 8.30 -10.30
CA SER A 107 11.76 7.96 -9.82
C SER A 107 11.79 6.82 -8.78
N LYS A 108 10.62 6.40 -8.27
CA LYS A 108 10.49 5.35 -7.25
C LYS A 108 10.97 4.01 -7.81
N SER A 109 11.47 3.15 -6.93
CA SER A 109 11.70 1.75 -7.29
C SER A 109 10.39 1.08 -7.68
N ALA A 110 10.46 0.04 -8.51
CA ALA A 110 9.26 -0.73 -8.84
C ALA A 110 8.65 -1.38 -7.59
N GLU A 111 9.46 -1.69 -6.56
CA GLU A 111 8.97 -2.23 -5.30
C GLU A 111 8.13 -1.21 -4.52
N GLU A 112 8.65 0.01 -4.31
CA GLU A 112 7.91 1.10 -3.67
C GLU A 112 6.60 1.39 -4.40
N HIS A 113 6.66 1.47 -5.73
CA HIS A 113 5.49 1.69 -6.57
C HIS A 113 4.45 0.58 -6.45
N VAL A 114 4.88 -0.70 -6.45
CA VAL A 114 3.96 -1.84 -6.29
C VAL A 114 3.25 -1.80 -4.94
N GLN A 115 3.95 -1.47 -3.86
CA GLN A 115 3.32 -1.39 -2.53
C GLN A 115 2.29 -0.26 -2.47
N GLU A 116 2.63 0.90 -3.01
CA GLU A 116 1.72 2.05 -3.06
C GLU A 116 0.50 1.77 -3.94
N PHE A 117 0.71 1.21 -5.13
CA PHE A 117 -0.35 0.84 -6.05
C PHE A 117 -1.30 -0.19 -5.43
N LYS A 118 -0.78 -1.24 -4.76
CA LYS A 118 -1.61 -2.24 -4.06
C LYS A 118 -2.50 -1.63 -2.99
N ARG A 119 -1.97 -0.67 -2.23
CA ARG A 119 -2.73 0.02 -1.19
C ARG A 119 -3.92 0.78 -1.80
N ILE A 120 -3.66 1.59 -2.82
CA ILE A 120 -4.71 2.38 -3.47
C ILE A 120 -5.71 1.46 -4.20
N ALA A 121 -5.24 0.40 -4.86
CA ALA A 121 -6.08 -0.53 -5.59
C ALA A 121 -7.11 -1.23 -4.71
N ARG A 122 -6.71 -1.63 -3.49
CA ARG A 122 -7.62 -2.29 -2.54
C ARG A 122 -8.84 -1.43 -2.23
N ASP A 123 -8.64 -0.12 -2.12
CA ASP A 123 -9.67 0.81 -1.71
C ASP A 123 -10.50 1.33 -2.92
N SER A 124 -10.17 0.90 -4.15
CA SER A 124 -10.77 1.40 -5.41
C SER A 124 -11.81 0.49 -6.08
N GLY A 125 -12.00 -0.74 -5.57
CA GLY A 125 -12.86 -1.74 -6.22
C GLY A 125 -12.38 -2.28 -7.57
N TYR A 126 -11.24 -1.82 -8.10
CA TYR A 126 -10.72 -2.28 -9.40
C TYR A 126 -10.14 -3.70 -9.31
N GLU A 127 -10.62 -4.58 -10.21
CA GLU A 127 -10.13 -5.94 -10.34
C GLU A 127 -9.81 -6.33 -11.79
N GLY A 128 -9.23 -7.52 -11.96
CA GLY A 128 -9.04 -8.16 -13.26
C GLY A 128 -8.28 -7.29 -14.27
N ARG A 129 -8.85 -7.14 -15.47
CA ARG A 129 -8.20 -6.44 -16.58
C ARG A 129 -8.03 -4.94 -16.32
N ALA A 130 -8.99 -4.28 -15.70
CA ALA A 130 -8.94 -2.85 -15.41
C ALA A 130 -7.74 -2.52 -14.51
N LEU A 131 -7.55 -3.31 -13.46
CA LEU A 131 -6.43 -3.16 -12.53
C LEU A 131 -5.07 -3.36 -13.24
N ILE A 132 -4.98 -4.34 -14.14
CA ILE A 132 -3.77 -4.61 -14.92
C ILE A 132 -3.43 -3.45 -15.85
N GLU A 133 -4.41 -2.87 -16.54
CA GLU A 133 -4.16 -1.74 -17.45
C GLU A 133 -3.73 -0.48 -16.68
N GLU A 134 -4.34 -0.18 -15.52
CA GLU A 134 -3.88 0.92 -14.66
C GLU A 134 -2.46 0.69 -14.13
N PHE A 135 -2.14 -0.54 -13.73
CA PHE A 135 -0.79 -0.85 -13.28
C PHE A 135 0.22 -0.68 -14.43
N LYS A 136 -0.08 -1.20 -15.62
CA LYS A 136 0.77 -0.99 -16.81
C LYS A 136 0.95 0.50 -17.08
N ARG A 137 -0.13 1.30 -17.08
CA ARG A 137 -0.09 2.75 -17.33
C ARG A 137 0.86 3.44 -16.36
N SER A 138 0.75 3.12 -15.07
CA SER A 138 1.52 3.74 -13.99
C SER A 138 3.01 3.35 -13.95
N LEU A 139 3.41 2.23 -14.55
CA LEU A 139 4.81 1.83 -14.61
C LEU A 139 5.66 2.80 -15.45
N SER A 140 6.94 2.92 -15.09
CA SER A 140 7.91 3.65 -15.91
C SER A 140 7.96 3.08 -17.33
N GLY A 141 8.03 3.97 -18.33
CA GLY A 141 7.97 3.58 -19.74
C GLY A 141 9.01 2.53 -20.13
N ARG A 142 10.22 2.58 -19.54
CA ARG A 142 11.28 1.58 -19.76
C ARG A 142 10.88 0.18 -19.31
N ILE A 143 10.35 0.04 -18.09
CA ILE A 143 9.97 -1.26 -17.51
C ILE A 143 8.75 -1.80 -18.24
N ARG A 144 7.75 -0.94 -18.44
CA ARG A 144 6.53 -1.30 -19.17
C ARG A 144 6.86 -1.87 -20.55
N LYS A 145 7.66 -1.15 -21.34
CA LYS A 145 8.06 -1.57 -22.68
C LYS A 145 8.79 -2.92 -22.65
N ALA A 146 9.81 -3.05 -21.82
CA ALA A 146 10.59 -4.28 -21.73
C ALA A 146 9.77 -5.52 -21.29
N LEU A 147 8.77 -5.33 -20.43
CA LEU A 147 7.87 -6.43 -20.04
C LEU A 147 6.88 -6.79 -21.16
N MET A 148 6.35 -5.80 -21.88
CA MET A 148 5.44 -6.03 -23.02
C MET A 148 6.13 -6.71 -24.21
N GLU A 149 7.40 -6.39 -24.46
CA GLU A 149 8.20 -6.93 -25.56
C GLU A 149 8.92 -8.24 -25.20
N SER A 150 8.77 -8.73 -23.96
CA SER A 150 9.38 -10.00 -23.55
C SER A 150 8.71 -11.19 -24.25
N GLU A 151 9.47 -12.26 -24.49
CA GLU A 151 8.99 -13.50 -25.14
C GLU A 151 7.70 -14.06 -24.53
N ASN A 152 7.57 -13.93 -23.21
CA ASN A 152 6.37 -14.32 -22.47
C ASN A 152 5.86 -13.12 -21.67
N PRO A 153 5.02 -12.22 -22.21
CA PRO A 153 4.54 -11.05 -21.48
C PRO A 153 3.70 -11.42 -20.24
N PRO A 154 3.74 -10.64 -19.16
CA PRO A 154 2.92 -10.93 -17.99
C PRO A 154 1.42 -10.74 -18.30
N THR A 155 0.58 -11.66 -17.83
CA THR A 155 -0.87 -11.66 -18.09
C THR A 155 -1.71 -11.47 -16.82
N THR A 156 -1.12 -11.67 -15.64
CA THR A 156 -1.77 -11.49 -14.34
C THR A 156 -1.16 -10.31 -13.60
N ILE A 157 -1.95 -9.63 -12.76
CA ILE A 157 -1.46 -8.52 -11.96
C ILE A 157 -0.27 -8.92 -11.08
N ARG A 158 -0.29 -10.14 -10.52
CA ARG A 158 0.82 -10.72 -9.75
C ARG A 158 2.09 -10.85 -10.60
N SER A 159 1.98 -11.40 -11.81
CA SER A 159 3.12 -11.51 -12.72
C SER A 159 3.69 -10.15 -13.14
N TRP A 160 2.83 -9.13 -13.27
CA TRP A 160 3.24 -7.75 -13.52
C TRP A 160 4.01 -7.15 -12.34
N TYR A 161 3.54 -7.37 -11.11
CA TYR A 161 4.24 -6.93 -9.89
C TYR A 161 5.62 -7.59 -9.78
N ASP A 162 5.67 -8.92 -9.80
CA ASP A 162 6.90 -9.66 -9.51
C ASP A 162 7.99 -9.37 -10.57
N ARG A 163 7.59 -9.29 -11.84
CA ARG A 163 8.55 -9.07 -12.93
C ARG A 163 9.00 -7.62 -13.05
N SER A 164 8.14 -6.65 -12.76
CA SER A 164 8.56 -5.24 -12.74
C SER A 164 9.58 -4.98 -11.64
N MET A 165 9.37 -5.52 -10.43
CA MET A 165 10.32 -5.46 -9.32
C MET A 165 11.65 -6.15 -9.66
N LYS A 166 11.61 -7.37 -10.19
CA LYS A 166 12.82 -8.11 -10.59
C LYS A 166 13.65 -7.35 -11.62
N LEU A 167 12.99 -6.81 -12.65
CA LEU A 167 13.64 -6.09 -13.73
C LEU A 167 14.25 -4.77 -13.25
N ASP A 168 13.52 -3.99 -12.45
CA ASP A 168 14.02 -2.73 -11.89
C ASP A 168 15.24 -2.96 -10.99
N ARG A 169 15.20 -4.00 -10.15
CA ARG A 169 16.33 -4.39 -9.29
C ARG A 169 17.58 -4.73 -10.11
N GLN A 170 17.44 -5.49 -11.19
CA GLN A 170 18.54 -5.83 -12.08
C GLN A 170 19.15 -4.59 -12.74
N TRP A 171 18.31 -3.68 -13.25
CA TRP A 171 18.79 -2.47 -13.92
C TRP A 171 19.44 -1.48 -12.96
N ARG A 172 18.87 -1.29 -11.78
CA ARG A 172 19.47 -0.44 -10.74
C ARG A 172 20.82 -1.01 -10.34
N HIS A 173 20.93 -2.32 -10.08
CA HIS A 173 22.20 -2.96 -9.75
C HIS A 173 23.26 -2.80 -10.85
N ASN A 174 22.91 -3.04 -12.12
CA ASN A 174 23.85 -2.88 -13.24
C ASN A 174 24.27 -1.42 -13.49
N THR A 175 23.46 -0.44 -13.10
CA THR A 175 23.80 0.98 -13.23
C THR A 175 24.91 1.37 -12.24
N PHE A 176 24.93 0.78 -11.04
CA PHE A 176 25.96 1.05 -10.03
C PHE A 176 27.31 0.36 -10.31
N VAL A 177 27.34 -0.66 -11.19
CA VAL A 177 28.54 -1.50 -11.44
C VAL A 177 29.31 -1.08 -12.69
N ARG A 178 28.90 -0.03 -13.42
CA ARG A 178 29.65 0.45 -14.60
C ARG A 178 30.97 1.14 -14.19
N PRO A 179 32.16 0.63 -14.59
CA PRO A 179 33.42 1.34 -14.38
C PRO A 179 33.42 2.63 -15.20
N GLN A 180 33.90 3.74 -14.62
CA GLN A 180 34.16 4.95 -15.39
C GLN A 180 35.20 4.65 -16.47
N PRO A 181 35.01 5.12 -17.71
CA PRO A 181 36.04 4.97 -18.74
C PRO A 181 37.30 5.73 -18.28
N GLN A 182 38.37 4.97 -18.05
CA GLN A 182 39.68 5.50 -17.70
C GLN A 182 40.13 6.39 -18.87
N ARG A 183 40.25 7.70 -18.62
CA ARG A 183 40.80 8.64 -19.59
C ARG A 183 42.22 8.16 -19.93
N ARG A 184 42.43 7.70 -21.16
CA ARG A 184 43.79 7.43 -21.66
C ARG A 184 44.51 8.75 -21.82
N ASP A 185 45.62 8.90 -21.10
CA ASP A 185 46.46 10.10 -21.14
C ASP A 185 47.09 10.22 -22.54
N PRO A 186 46.92 11.31 -23.28
CA PRO A 186 47.39 11.43 -24.67
C PRO A 186 48.92 11.49 -24.84
N ASN A 187 49.70 11.56 -23.74
CA ASN A 187 51.13 11.87 -23.78
C ASN A 187 52.06 10.72 -23.35
N ALA A 188 51.61 9.46 -23.37
CA ALA A 188 52.53 8.33 -23.30
C ALA A 188 53.26 8.16 -24.64
N MET A 189 54.28 8.99 -24.91
CA MET A 189 55.25 8.76 -25.98
C MET A 189 56.27 7.70 -25.53
N ASP A 190 56.22 6.51 -26.13
CA ASP A 190 57.32 5.55 -26.11
C ASP A 190 58.49 6.12 -26.93
N VAL A 191 59.57 6.49 -26.24
CA VAL A 191 60.88 6.79 -26.85
C VAL A 191 61.85 5.72 -26.41
N ASP A 192 61.85 4.61 -27.15
CA ASP A 192 63.03 3.76 -27.30
C ASP A 192 62.97 3.07 -28.67
N SER A 193 63.70 3.63 -29.62
CA SER A 193 64.06 2.98 -30.87
C SER A 193 65.40 3.52 -31.36
N ALA A 194 66.47 2.84 -30.94
CA ALA A 194 67.74 2.87 -31.64
C ALA A 194 68.22 1.42 -31.77
N ILE A 195 67.82 0.78 -32.89
CA ILE A 195 68.43 -0.45 -33.41
C ILE A 195 69.55 -0.03 -34.35
N GLY A 196 70.71 -0.69 -34.25
CA GLY A 196 71.65 -0.76 -35.35
C GLY A 196 72.87 -1.65 -35.03
N PRO A 197 72.96 -2.87 -35.59
CA PRO A 197 74.18 -3.67 -35.54
C PRO A 197 75.09 -3.31 -36.73
N SER A 198 76.40 -3.28 -36.53
CA SER A 198 77.39 -3.32 -37.62
C SER A 198 78.34 -4.48 -37.42
N ARG A 199 78.30 -5.41 -38.39
CA ARG A 199 79.30 -6.47 -38.63
C ARG A 199 80.45 -5.89 -39.46
N GLY A 200 81.67 -6.39 -39.23
CA GLY A 200 82.86 -6.16 -40.07
C GLY A 200 84.12 -6.10 -39.25
#